data_AF-K7G149-F1
#
_entry.id   AF-K7G149-F1
#
_cell.length_a   1.000
_cell.length_b   1.000
_cell.length_c   1.000
_cell.angle_alpha   90.00
_cell.angle_beta   90.00
_cell.angle_gamma   90.00
#
_symmetry.space_group_name_H-M   'P 1'
#
loop_
_entity.id
_entity.type
_entity.pdbx_description
1 polymer ?
#
loop_
_entity_poly.entity_id
_entity_poly.type
_entity_poly.pdbx_seq_one_letter_code
_entity_poly.pdbx_strand_id
1 'polypeptide(L)'
;MAIGFAGGSVVLTEGDVTGDRHSKTQILHEGSYPVTGLAFRQSGKITHLFVVTTENIQSYRLSGKDYLRLELDTRGCGLRCSTLSDPSQDLQFIVAGNECVYLYQPEERGPCFAFEGQKLIVHWYRGYLIIVSKDRKTSPKSEFAGSKPWNSNKQILNVYDLRNEVIAYSSVFDDVVDVLAEWGSLYVLTRDGKIHVLQEKDTQTKLEALRLEKSIVMENKTLRNVKDENGLKNRIIRVGTRKSQVSFCLLH
;
A
#
# COMPACT_ATOMS: atom_id res chain seq x y z
N MET A 1 13.61 17.86 -10.39
CA MET A 1 12.69 17.91 -9.23
C MET A 1 11.33 18.40 -9.71
N ALA A 2 10.23 17.88 -9.16
CA ALA A 2 8.88 18.40 -9.40
C ALA A 2 8.22 18.77 -8.07
N ILE A 3 7.39 19.82 -8.08
CA ILE A 3 6.65 20.31 -6.92
C ILE A 3 5.18 20.44 -7.33
N GLY A 4 4.28 19.86 -6.56
CA GLY A 4 2.83 19.94 -6.76
C GLY A 4 2.20 20.77 -5.66
N PHE A 5 1.24 21.61 -6.03
CA PHE A 5 0.61 22.55 -5.11
C PHE A 5 -0.85 22.18 -4.82
N ALA A 6 -1.36 22.64 -3.68
CA ALA A 6 -2.78 22.49 -3.32
C ALA A 6 -3.73 23.23 -4.29
N GLY A 7 -3.23 24.23 -5.02
CA GLY A 7 -3.97 24.89 -6.10
C GLY A 7 -4.02 24.10 -7.41
N GLY A 8 -3.30 22.97 -7.51
CA GLY A 8 -3.28 22.11 -8.69
C GLY A 8 -2.17 22.41 -9.69
N SER A 9 -1.37 23.47 -9.48
CA SER A 9 -0.20 23.71 -10.29
C SER A 9 0.91 22.69 -10.02
N VAL A 10 1.72 22.42 -11.05
CA VAL A 10 2.94 21.61 -10.95
C VAL A 10 4.09 22.39 -11.55
N VAL A 11 5.17 22.53 -10.77
CA VAL A 11 6.41 23.17 -11.19
C VAL A 11 7.49 22.13 -11.36
N LEU A 12 8.16 22.15 -12.51
CA LEU A 12 9.30 21.29 -12.82
C LEU A 12 10.58 22.12 -12.80
N THR A 13 11.55 21.68 -12.01
CA THR A 13 12.92 22.23 -11.98
C THR A 13 13.88 21.19 -12.54
N GLU A 14 14.44 21.49 -13.70
CA GLU A 14 15.47 20.71 -14.37
C GLU A 14 16.83 21.37 -14.13
N GLY A 15 17.84 20.63 -13.68
CA GLY A 15 19.15 21.19 -13.41
C GLY A 15 20.08 20.20 -12.71
N ASP A 16 21.36 20.54 -12.71
CA ASP A 16 22.39 19.85 -11.93
C ASP A 16 22.41 20.42 -10.50
N VAL A 17 22.17 19.58 -9.50
CA VAL A 17 22.18 19.96 -8.08
C VAL A 17 23.59 20.36 -7.62
N THR A 18 24.64 19.92 -8.33
CA THR A 18 26.04 20.21 -8.00
C THR A 18 26.61 21.44 -8.71
N GLY A 19 25.91 21.97 -9.72
CA GLY A 19 26.38 23.05 -10.57
C GLY A 19 25.48 24.29 -10.48
N ASP A 20 25.93 25.29 -9.73
CA ASP A 20 25.21 26.49 -9.30
C ASP A 20 24.74 27.47 -10.41
N ARG A 21 24.62 27.05 -11.69
CA ARG A 21 24.42 27.96 -12.83
C ARG A 21 23.44 27.56 -13.93
N HIS A 22 22.77 26.39 -13.89
CA HIS A 22 21.92 25.97 -15.03
C HIS A 22 20.55 25.34 -14.66
N SER A 23 19.99 25.60 -13.48
CA SER A 23 18.65 25.12 -13.17
C SER A 23 17.57 25.94 -13.90
N LYS A 24 16.79 25.29 -14.75
CA LYS A 24 15.59 25.85 -15.40
C LYS A 24 14.36 25.40 -14.63
N THR A 25 13.59 26.36 -14.12
CA THR A 25 12.30 26.11 -13.48
C THR A 25 11.18 26.59 -14.39
N GLN A 26 10.13 25.80 -14.54
CA GLN A 26 8.96 26.16 -15.34
C GLN A 26 7.69 25.54 -14.76
N ILE A 27 6.55 26.15 -15.06
CA ILE A 27 5.24 25.61 -14.75
C ILE A 27 4.92 24.55 -15.80
N LEU A 28 4.75 23.31 -15.36
CA LEU A 28 4.40 22.18 -16.22
C LEU A 28 2.89 22.09 -16.45
N HIS A 29 2.12 22.40 -15.40
CA HIS A 29 0.66 22.30 -15.39
C HIS A 29 0.07 23.37 -14.48
N GLU A 30 -1.06 23.92 -14.89
CA GLU A 30 -1.97 24.68 -14.03
C GLU A 30 -3.31 23.94 -13.98
N GLY A 31 -3.74 23.62 -12.78
CA GLY A 31 -4.99 22.93 -12.51
C GLY A 31 -5.82 23.66 -11.47
N SER A 32 -6.90 23.04 -11.02
CA SER A 32 -7.78 23.58 -9.96
C SER A 32 -7.94 22.64 -8.77
N TYR A 33 -7.36 21.44 -8.86
CA TYR A 33 -7.51 20.40 -7.85
C TYR A 33 -6.18 20.12 -7.17
N PRO A 34 -6.14 19.93 -5.84
CA PRO A 34 -4.90 19.69 -5.12
C PRO A 34 -4.11 18.52 -5.70
N VAL A 35 -2.80 18.74 -5.93
CA VAL A 35 -1.88 17.66 -6.29
C VAL A 35 -1.64 16.79 -5.06
N THR A 36 -1.93 15.49 -5.16
CA THR A 36 -1.83 14.51 -4.07
C THR A 36 -0.72 13.49 -4.27
N GLY A 37 -0.16 13.40 -5.49
CA GLY A 37 0.93 12.50 -5.81
C GLY A 37 1.75 12.96 -7.02
N LEU A 38 3.05 12.74 -6.95
CA LEU A 38 4.00 12.96 -8.05
C LEU A 38 4.97 11.78 -8.08
N ALA A 39 5.27 11.26 -9.26
CA ALA A 39 6.24 10.18 -9.39
C ALA A 39 6.98 10.20 -10.74
N PHE A 40 8.31 10.14 -10.69
CA PHE A 40 9.14 10.03 -11.88
C PHE A 40 9.36 8.56 -12.25
N ARG A 41 9.05 8.19 -13.48
CA ARG A 41 9.42 6.91 -14.09
C ARG A 41 10.42 7.16 -15.20
N GLN A 42 11.60 6.55 -15.11
CA GLN A 42 12.61 6.62 -16.16
C GLN A 42 12.73 5.28 -16.88
N SER A 43 12.58 5.29 -18.20
CA SER A 43 12.83 4.14 -19.07
C SER A 43 13.83 4.54 -20.15
N GLY A 44 15.09 4.10 -19.98
CA GLY A 44 16.20 4.53 -20.82
C GLY A 44 16.40 6.05 -20.77
N LYS A 45 16.25 6.70 -21.93
CA LYS A 45 16.37 8.16 -22.08
C LYS A 45 15.07 8.92 -21.88
N ILE A 46 13.94 8.22 -21.75
CA ILE A 46 12.62 8.84 -21.63
C ILE A 46 12.27 8.91 -20.15
N THR A 47 11.92 10.11 -19.69
CA THR A 47 11.41 10.32 -18.33
C THR A 47 9.95 10.69 -18.41
N HIS A 48 9.12 10.02 -17.63
CA HIS A 48 7.72 10.37 -17.42
C HIS A 48 7.53 10.90 -16.01
N LEU A 49 6.69 11.92 -15.87
CA LEU A 49 6.20 12.38 -14.58
C LEU A 49 4.71 12.07 -14.49
N PHE A 50 4.34 11.20 -13.56
CA PHE A 50 2.96 11.03 -13.16
C PHE A 50 2.55 12.16 -12.23
N VAL A 51 1.38 12.71 -12.46
CA VAL A 51 0.73 13.73 -11.64
C VAL A 51 -0.63 13.20 -11.24
N VAL A 52 -0.90 13.15 -9.94
CA VAL A 52 -2.20 12.77 -9.39
C VAL A 52 -2.75 13.94 -8.62
N THR A 53 -4.01 14.26 -8.89
CA THR A 53 -4.79 15.19 -8.09
C THR A 53 -5.87 14.45 -7.31
N THR A 54 -6.74 15.18 -6.62
CA THR A 54 -7.96 14.57 -6.05
C THR A 54 -8.91 14.05 -7.13
N GLU A 55 -8.87 14.60 -8.34
CA GLU A 55 -9.86 14.33 -9.39
C GLU A 55 -9.31 13.60 -10.61
N ASN A 56 -8.02 13.67 -10.93
CA ASN A 56 -7.49 13.07 -12.15
C ASN A 56 -6.06 12.55 -12.01
N ILE A 57 -5.66 11.75 -13.01
CA ILE A 57 -4.33 11.18 -13.14
C ILE A 57 -3.82 11.51 -14.53
N GLN A 58 -2.61 12.07 -14.59
CA GLN A 58 -1.97 12.48 -15.84
C GLN A 58 -0.52 11.97 -15.89
N SER A 59 -0.03 11.75 -17.09
CA SER A 59 1.37 11.44 -17.39
C SER A 59 1.94 12.50 -18.30
N TYR A 60 3.13 13.00 -17.96
CA TYR A 60 3.87 13.95 -18.75
C TYR A 60 5.15 13.28 -19.26
N ARG A 61 5.29 13.16 -20.57
CA ARG A 61 6.57 12.77 -21.17
C ARG A 61 7.50 13.97 -21.20
N LEU A 62 8.59 13.88 -20.44
CA LEU A 62 9.60 14.92 -20.34
C LEU A 62 10.66 14.73 -21.43
N SER A 63 10.59 15.55 -22.47
CA SER A 63 11.51 15.48 -23.61
C SER A 63 11.89 16.88 -24.10
N GLY A 64 13.01 17.40 -23.59
CA GLY A 64 13.52 18.70 -24.02
C GLY A 64 12.55 19.83 -23.64
N LYS A 65 12.10 20.64 -24.60
CA LYS A 65 11.25 21.82 -24.35
C LYS A 65 9.75 21.54 -24.41
N ASP A 66 9.34 20.43 -25.02
CA ASP A 66 7.93 20.10 -25.22
C ASP A 66 7.53 18.92 -24.32
N TYR A 67 6.54 19.17 -23.47
CA TYR A 67 6.00 18.17 -22.55
C TYR A 67 4.69 17.63 -23.13
N LEU A 68 4.68 16.36 -23.52
CA LEU A 68 3.46 15.72 -23.98
C LEU A 68 2.65 15.25 -22.77
N ARG A 69 1.48 15.85 -22.56
CA ARG A 69 0.52 15.45 -21.53
C ARG A 69 -0.43 14.38 -22.06
N LEU A 70 -0.63 13.33 -21.28
CA LEU A 70 -1.70 12.35 -21.46
C LEU A 70 -2.55 12.28 -20.19
N GLU A 71 -3.87 12.27 -20.35
CA GLU A 71 -4.81 12.00 -19.25
C GLU A 71 -5.07 10.50 -19.17
N LEU A 72 -4.76 9.88 -18.03
CA LEU A 72 -4.85 8.44 -17.82
C LEU A 72 -6.17 8.03 -17.15
N ASP A 73 -6.70 8.89 -16.27
CA ASP A 73 -7.98 8.67 -15.59
C ASP A 73 -8.57 9.99 -15.09
N THR A 74 -9.89 10.02 -14.98
CA THR A 74 -10.68 11.10 -14.39
C THR A 74 -11.07 10.80 -12.95
N ARG A 75 -10.27 9.96 -12.28
CA ARG A 75 -10.40 9.62 -10.86
C ARG A 75 -9.05 9.70 -10.19
N GLY A 76 -8.89 10.70 -9.33
CA GLY A 76 -7.69 10.90 -8.55
C GLY A 76 -7.66 10.07 -7.27
N CYS A 77 -6.79 10.46 -6.35
CA CYS A 77 -6.73 9.85 -5.02
C CYS A 77 -6.40 10.86 -3.91
N GLY A 78 -6.60 10.42 -2.67
CA GLY A 78 -6.15 11.17 -1.50
C GLY A 78 -4.63 11.28 -1.43
N LEU A 79 -4.15 12.22 -0.61
CA LEU A 79 -2.74 12.35 -0.29
C LEU A 79 -2.18 11.01 0.22
N ARG A 80 -0.96 10.65 -0.20
CA ARG A 80 -0.27 9.39 0.17
C ARG A 80 -0.96 8.11 -0.27
N CYS A 81 -1.91 8.18 -1.18
CA CYS A 81 -2.57 7.01 -1.78
C CYS A 81 -2.03 6.68 -3.19
N SER A 82 -0.79 7.08 -3.50
CA SER A 82 -0.12 6.76 -4.76
C SER A 82 1.36 6.48 -4.56
N THR A 83 1.92 5.53 -5.31
CA THR A 83 3.36 5.15 -5.25
C THR A 83 3.80 4.52 -6.58
N LEU A 84 5.11 4.41 -6.83
CA LEU A 84 5.64 3.56 -7.91
C LEU A 84 5.94 2.16 -7.39
N SER A 85 5.76 1.15 -8.24
CA SER A 85 6.34 -0.17 -8.02
C SER A 85 7.86 -0.15 -8.25
N ASP A 86 8.54 -1.20 -7.82
CA ASP A 86 9.97 -1.37 -8.06
C ASP A 86 10.27 -1.76 -9.54
N PRO A 87 11.53 -1.65 -10.00
CA PRO A 87 11.90 -2.01 -11.36
C PRO A 87 11.56 -3.44 -11.78
N SER A 88 11.40 -4.38 -10.82
CA SER A 88 11.04 -5.76 -11.14
C SER A 88 9.59 -5.90 -11.63
N GLN A 89 8.72 -4.92 -11.29
CA GLN A 89 7.36 -4.79 -11.80
C GLN A 89 7.22 -3.57 -12.72
N ASP A 90 8.25 -3.30 -13.52
CA ASP A 90 8.25 -2.31 -14.61
C ASP A 90 7.95 -0.85 -14.20
N LEU A 91 8.16 -0.50 -12.91
CA LEU A 91 7.89 0.84 -12.39
C LEU A 91 6.45 1.31 -12.69
N GLN A 92 5.49 0.40 -12.58
CA GLN A 92 4.06 0.70 -12.68
C GLN A 92 3.66 1.71 -11.60
N PHE A 93 2.90 2.72 -12.01
CA PHE A 93 2.39 3.73 -11.09
C PHE A 93 1.08 3.27 -10.47
N ILE A 94 1.02 3.25 -9.15
CA ILE A 94 -0.06 2.67 -8.36
C ILE A 94 -0.86 3.81 -7.75
N VAL A 95 -2.18 3.79 -7.95
CA VAL A 95 -3.11 4.76 -7.35
C VAL A 95 -4.25 4.03 -6.65
N ALA A 96 -4.45 4.35 -5.38
CA ALA A 96 -5.39 3.68 -4.52
C ALA A 96 -6.64 4.53 -4.27
N GLY A 97 -7.77 4.01 -4.74
CA GLY A 97 -9.10 4.48 -4.37
C GLY A 97 -9.67 3.66 -3.21
N ASN A 98 -10.88 4.02 -2.78
CA ASN A 98 -11.50 3.36 -1.63
C ASN A 98 -11.82 1.88 -1.86
N GLU A 99 -12.22 1.52 -3.09
CA GLU A 99 -12.68 0.16 -3.40
C GLU A 99 -11.67 -0.63 -4.27
N CYS A 100 -10.71 0.06 -4.89
CA CYS A 100 -9.76 -0.54 -5.82
C CYS A 100 -8.39 0.14 -5.74
N VAL A 101 -7.35 -0.60 -6.10
CA VAL A 101 -6.04 -0.08 -6.46
C VAL A 101 -5.84 -0.28 -7.95
N TYR A 102 -5.43 0.77 -8.64
CA TYR A 102 -5.21 0.80 -10.09
C TYR A 102 -3.72 0.91 -10.39
N LEU A 103 -3.26 0.20 -11.42
CA LEU A 103 -1.89 0.25 -11.90
C LEU A 103 -1.89 0.96 -13.25
N TYR A 104 -0.94 1.86 -13.46
CA TYR A 104 -0.83 2.68 -14.67
C TYR A 104 0.56 2.57 -15.26
N GLN A 105 0.59 2.59 -16.58
CA GLN A 105 1.77 2.88 -17.38
C GLN A 105 1.66 4.31 -17.93
N PRO A 106 2.74 4.91 -18.46
CA PRO A 106 2.70 6.31 -18.88
C PRO A 106 1.72 6.60 -20.02
N GLU A 107 1.38 5.59 -20.82
CA GLU A 107 0.52 5.70 -21.99
C GLU A 107 -0.85 5.02 -21.80
N GLU A 108 -1.01 4.20 -20.76
CA GLU A 108 -2.21 3.39 -20.60
C GLU A 108 -2.58 3.12 -19.15
N ARG A 109 -3.87 2.86 -18.95
CA ARG A 109 -4.41 2.32 -17.71
C ARG A 109 -4.25 0.80 -17.72
N GLY A 110 -3.57 0.28 -16.71
CA GLY A 110 -3.38 -1.15 -16.48
C GLY A 110 -4.48 -1.77 -15.60
N PRO A 111 -4.19 -2.93 -14.97
CA PRO A 111 -5.16 -3.69 -14.20
C PRO A 111 -5.58 -2.98 -12.91
N CYS A 112 -6.66 -3.48 -12.29
CA CYS A 112 -7.09 -3.06 -10.97
C CYS A 112 -7.37 -4.23 -10.05
N PHE A 113 -7.11 -4.04 -8.76
CA PHE A 113 -7.34 -5.02 -7.71
C PHE A 113 -8.34 -4.47 -6.71
N ALA A 114 -9.34 -5.25 -6.35
CA ALA A 114 -10.36 -4.85 -5.38
C ALA A 114 -9.80 -4.90 -3.96
N PHE A 115 -9.90 -3.79 -3.24
CA PHE A 115 -9.52 -3.68 -1.85
C PHE A 115 -10.53 -2.80 -1.13
N GLU A 116 -11.18 -3.33 -0.10
CA GLU A 116 -12.18 -2.56 0.65
C GLU A 116 -11.54 -1.60 1.65
N GLY A 117 -12.33 -0.63 2.11
CA GLY A 117 -11.96 0.32 3.17
C GLY A 117 -11.34 1.62 2.67
N GLN A 118 -11.45 2.67 3.49
CA GLN A 118 -10.87 3.95 3.15
C GLN A 118 -9.35 3.85 3.22
N LYS A 119 -8.67 4.04 2.08
CA LYS A 119 -7.21 4.03 1.98
C LYS A 119 -6.66 5.32 2.59
N LEU A 120 -5.63 5.19 3.40
CA LEU A 120 -4.96 6.29 4.07
C LEU A 120 -3.53 6.44 3.58
N ILE A 121 -2.85 5.32 3.37
CA ILE A 121 -1.44 5.25 2.98
C ILE A 121 -1.27 4.08 2.04
N VAL A 122 -0.53 4.29 0.95
CA VAL A 122 -0.07 3.23 0.06
C VAL A 122 1.42 3.35 -0.20
N HIS A 123 2.12 2.24 -0.02
CA HIS A 123 3.54 2.10 -0.31
C HIS A 123 3.80 0.83 -1.10
N TRP A 124 4.94 0.82 -1.80
CA TRP A 124 5.47 -0.36 -2.44
C TRP A 124 6.83 -0.71 -1.85
N TYR A 125 7.06 -1.98 -1.59
CA TYR A 125 8.35 -2.44 -1.08
C TYR A 125 8.64 -3.88 -1.50
N ARG A 126 9.73 -4.08 -2.27
CA ARG A 126 10.26 -5.39 -2.67
C ARG A 126 9.20 -6.38 -3.18
N GLY A 127 8.40 -5.95 -4.15
CA GLY A 127 7.34 -6.78 -4.73
C GLY A 127 6.02 -6.79 -3.94
N TYR A 128 5.96 -6.18 -2.76
CA TYR A 128 4.76 -6.12 -1.94
C TYR A 128 4.07 -4.75 -2.02
N LEU A 129 2.75 -4.78 -2.08
CA LEU A 129 1.89 -3.61 -1.92
C LEU A 129 1.50 -3.47 -0.45
N ILE A 130 1.80 -2.33 0.15
CA ILE A 130 1.45 -2.01 1.54
C ILE A 130 0.31 -1.01 1.52
N ILE A 131 -0.76 -1.33 2.24
CA ILE A 131 -1.93 -0.47 2.37
C ILE A 131 -2.24 -0.29 3.85
N VAL A 132 -2.36 0.96 4.28
CA VAL A 132 -3.03 1.30 5.53
C VAL A 132 -4.44 1.78 5.19
N SER A 133 -5.44 1.15 5.78
CA SER A 133 -6.84 1.50 5.59
C SER A 133 -7.60 1.58 6.92
N LYS A 134 -8.76 2.22 6.88
CA LYS A 134 -9.74 2.18 7.97
C LYS A 134 -11.10 1.73 7.44
N ASP A 135 -11.85 1.03 8.28
CA ASP A 135 -13.22 0.67 7.95
C ASP A 135 -14.08 1.93 7.80
N ARG A 136 -14.90 1.97 6.75
CA ARG A 136 -15.86 3.06 6.52
C ARG A 136 -17.06 3.04 7.48
N LYS A 137 -17.10 2.08 8.41
CA LYS A 137 -18.22 1.88 9.36
C LYS A 137 -18.20 2.84 10.54
N THR A 138 -18.11 4.15 10.29
CA THR A 138 -18.46 5.19 11.27
C THR A 138 -19.00 6.44 10.57
N SER A 139 -20.22 6.36 10.05
CA SER A 139 -21.04 7.57 10.00
C SER A 139 -21.50 7.86 11.44
N PRO A 140 -21.41 9.10 11.96
CA PRO A 140 -22.00 9.44 13.25
C PRO A 140 -23.52 9.50 13.06
N LYS A 141 -24.19 8.36 13.22
CA LYS A 141 -25.66 8.31 13.28
C LYS A 141 -26.08 8.16 14.74
N SER A 142 -26.80 9.20 15.20
CA SER A 142 -27.62 9.33 16.41
C SER A 142 -26.91 9.67 17.73
N GLU A 143 -27.12 10.91 18.16
CA GLU A 143 -26.87 11.42 19.52
C GLU A 143 -27.97 10.97 20.52
N PHE A 144 -28.43 9.72 20.48
CA PHE A 144 -29.54 9.28 21.36
C PHE A 144 -29.35 7.95 22.11
N ALA A 145 -28.11 7.54 22.36
CA ALA A 145 -27.82 6.50 23.35
C ALA A 145 -26.50 6.81 24.06
N GLY A 146 -26.52 6.90 25.38
CA GLY A 146 -25.38 7.25 26.24
C GLY A 146 -24.28 6.20 26.35
N SER A 147 -23.91 5.53 25.25
CA SER A 147 -22.67 4.77 25.18
C SER A 147 -21.55 5.70 24.70
N LYS A 148 -20.49 5.81 25.50
CA LYS A 148 -19.25 6.50 25.10
C LYS A 148 -18.87 6.04 23.68
N PRO A 149 -18.64 6.93 22.71
CA PRO A 149 -18.21 6.49 21.39
C PRO A 149 -16.83 5.87 21.58
N TRP A 150 -16.77 4.54 21.57
CA TRP A 150 -15.52 3.83 21.38
C TRP A 150 -15.13 4.06 19.92
N ASN A 151 -14.60 5.25 19.64
CA ASN A 151 -14.11 5.64 18.35
C ASN A 151 -12.80 4.88 18.15
N SER A 152 -12.89 3.58 17.87
CA SER A 152 -11.70 2.83 17.49
C SER A 152 -11.32 3.31 16.09
N ASN A 153 -10.52 4.38 16.03
CA ASN A 153 -9.73 4.79 14.86
C ASN A 153 -8.63 3.74 14.56
N LYS A 154 -8.97 2.46 14.73
CA LYS A 154 -8.09 1.35 14.43
C LYS A 154 -7.90 1.33 12.93
N GLN A 155 -6.64 1.34 12.55
CA GLN A 155 -6.21 1.27 11.16
C GLN A 155 -5.64 -0.13 10.94
N ILE A 156 -5.90 -0.69 9.77
CA ILE A 156 -5.39 -1.99 9.38
C ILE A 156 -4.26 -1.75 8.37
N LEU A 157 -3.07 -2.24 8.69
CA LEU A 157 -1.97 -2.33 7.74
C LEU A 157 -1.96 -3.72 7.15
N ASN A 158 -2.08 -3.81 5.83
CA ASN A 158 -1.95 -5.04 5.07
C ASN A 158 -0.75 -4.96 4.14
N VAL A 159 0.01 -6.05 4.06
CA VAL A 159 1.06 -6.28 3.07
C VAL A 159 0.57 -7.35 2.12
N TYR A 160 0.41 -7.01 0.85
CA TYR A 160 -0.10 -7.88 -0.20
C TYR A 160 1.01 -8.29 -1.14
N ASP A 161 1.03 -9.57 -1.48
CA ASP A 161 1.75 -10.07 -2.64
C ASP A 161 0.76 -10.16 -3.79
N LEU A 162 0.79 -9.18 -4.69
CA LEU A 162 -0.15 -9.10 -5.81
C LEU A 162 0.06 -10.24 -6.82
N ARG A 163 1.30 -10.76 -6.94
CA ARG A 163 1.62 -11.82 -7.88
C ARG A 163 1.04 -13.15 -7.43
N ASN A 164 1.12 -13.43 -6.13
CA ASN A 164 0.61 -14.66 -5.54
C ASN A 164 -0.83 -14.53 -5.02
N GLU A 165 -1.43 -13.34 -5.12
CA GLU A 165 -2.78 -13.02 -4.64
C GLU A 165 -3.00 -13.36 -3.15
N VAL A 166 -1.97 -13.13 -2.31
CA VAL A 166 -2.02 -13.44 -0.88
C VAL A 166 -1.78 -12.21 0.00
N ILE A 167 -2.36 -12.23 1.19
CA ILE A 167 -2.03 -11.30 2.27
C ILE A 167 -0.84 -11.87 3.03
N ALA A 168 0.33 -11.26 2.79
CA ALA A 168 1.61 -11.64 3.36
C ALA A 168 1.75 -11.19 4.84
N TYR A 169 1.05 -10.13 5.24
CA TYR A 169 0.96 -9.67 6.62
C TYR A 169 -0.26 -8.79 6.83
N SER A 170 -0.84 -8.85 8.02
CA SER A 170 -1.94 -7.97 8.43
C SER A 170 -1.80 -7.68 9.92
N SER A 171 -1.87 -6.41 10.30
CA SER A 171 -1.92 -6.01 11.70
C SER A 171 -2.73 -4.74 11.89
N VAL A 172 -3.27 -4.60 13.09
CA VAL A 172 -4.02 -3.43 13.50
C VAL A 172 -3.09 -2.49 14.26
N PHE A 173 -3.15 -1.21 13.92
CA PHE A 173 -2.40 -0.14 14.56
C PHE A 173 -3.36 0.96 15.01
N ASP A 174 -2.97 1.68 16.05
CA ASP A 174 -3.65 2.91 16.47
C ASP A 174 -2.96 4.09 15.79
N ASP A 175 -3.73 4.88 15.02
CA ASP A 175 -3.30 6.13 14.38
C ASP A 175 -1.91 6.07 13.70
N VAL A 176 -1.80 5.30 12.61
CA VAL A 176 -0.59 5.29 11.77
C VAL A 176 -0.40 6.67 11.15
N VAL A 177 0.80 7.20 11.35
CA VAL A 177 1.27 8.44 10.76
C VAL A 177 1.87 8.15 9.40
N ASP A 178 2.86 7.25 9.36
CA ASP A 178 3.59 6.93 8.16
C ASP A 178 4.10 5.50 8.11
N VAL A 179 4.35 5.01 6.89
CA VAL A 179 5.01 3.74 6.64
C VAL A 179 6.22 4.01 5.78
N LEU A 180 7.41 3.69 6.28
CA LEU A 180 8.67 3.95 5.60
C LEU A 180 9.32 2.64 5.19
N ALA A 181 9.96 2.62 4.03
CA ALA A 181 10.64 1.47 3.49
C ALA A 181 12.13 1.77 3.37
N GLU A 182 12.88 1.61 4.46
CA GLU A 182 14.28 2.03 4.56
C GLU A 182 15.16 0.92 5.13
N TRP A 183 16.46 0.96 4.85
CA TRP A 183 17.44 0.03 5.44
C TRP A 183 17.06 -1.46 5.37
N GLY A 184 16.34 -1.86 4.32
CA GLY A 184 15.92 -3.25 4.15
C GLY A 184 14.75 -3.71 5.01
N SER A 185 14.02 -2.80 5.68
CA SER A 185 12.83 -3.11 6.49
C SER A 185 11.68 -2.12 6.25
N LEU A 186 10.49 -2.49 6.71
CA LEU A 186 9.34 -1.60 6.77
C LEU A 186 9.19 -1.05 8.19
N TYR A 187 8.98 0.24 8.32
CA TYR A 187 8.79 0.94 9.60
C TYR A 187 7.41 1.58 9.64
N VAL A 188 6.66 1.32 10.70
CA VAL A 188 5.34 1.91 10.92
C VAL A 188 5.46 2.94 12.04
N LEU A 189 5.35 4.22 11.69
CA LEU A 189 5.33 5.32 12.65
C LEU A 189 3.89 5.57 13.10
N THR A 190 3.66 5.57 14.40
CA THR A 190 2.35 5.82 15.02
C THR A 190 2.33 7.16 15.75
N ARG A 191 1.13 7.69 16.02
CA ARG A 191 0.93 9.05 16.53
C ARG A 191 1.47 9.24 17.96
N ASP A 192 1.59 8.16 18.72
CA ASP A 192 2.20 8.18 20.06
C ASP A 192 3.74 8.22 20.03
N GLY A 193 4.34 8.30 18.83
CA GLY A 193 5.78 8.38 18.63
C GLY A 193 6.48 7.03 18.56
N LYS A 194 5.77 5.91 18.60
CA LYS A 194 6.38 4.58 18.44
C LYS A 194 6.64 4.27 16.98
N ILE A 195 7.78 3.61 16.74
CA ILE A 195 8.16 3.03 15.46
C ILE A 195 8.15 1.51 15.61
N HIS A 196 7.36 0.84 14.77
CA HIS A 196 7.34 -0.61 14.72
C HIS A 196 8.09 -1.11 13.49
N VAL A 197 8.92 -2.13 13.64
CA VAL A 197 9.68 -2.70 12.53
C VAL A 197 9.03 -3.98 12.04
N LEU A 198 8.70 -4.01 10.75
CA LEU A 198 8.24 -5.19 10.03
C LEU A 198 9.41 -5.74 9.22
N GLN A 199 9.95 -6.87 9.67
CA GLN A 199 11.03 -7.56 8.97
C GLN A 199 10.50 -8.76 8.20
N GLU A 200 10.88 -8.86 6.92
CA GLU A 200 10.56 -10.03 6.11
C GLU A 200 11.34 -11.24 6.65
N LYS A 201 10.65 -12.35 6.88
CA LYS A 201 11.28 -13.64 7.17
C LYS A 201 11.71 -14.30 5.88
N ASP A 202 12.91 -14.88 5.90
CA ASP A 202 13.46 -15.61 4.77
C ASP A 202 12.68 -16.90 4.48
N THR A 203 12.80 -17.39 3.25
CA THR A 203 12.07 -18.56 2.74
C THR A 203 12.43 -19.85 3.48
N GLN A 204 13.65 -19.98 4.01
CA GLN A 204 14.10 -21.14 4.79
C GLN A 204 13.31 -21.22 6.10
N THR A 205 13.26 -20.11 6.83
CA THR A 205 12.47 -19.98 8.08
C THR A 205 10.96 -20.15 7.82
N LYS A 206 10.44 -19.66 6.68
CA LYS A 206 9.05 -19.88 6.25
C LYS A 206 8.75 -21.37 6.03
N LEU A 207 9.64 -22.12 5.37
CA LEU A 207 9.49 -23.56 5.16
C LEU A 207 9.57 -24.35 6.48
N GLU A 208 10.46 -23.95 7.38
CA GLU A 208 10.60 -24.58 8.70
C GLU A 208 9.37 -24.34 9.58
N ALA A 209 8.84 -23.11 9.61
CA ALA A 209 7.59 -22.79 10.33
C ALA A 209 6.39 -23.58 9.77
N LEU A 210 6.25 -23.67 8.45
CA LEU A 210 5.21 -24.48 7.80
C LEU A 210 5.36 -25.97 8.06
N ARG A 211 6.59 -26.49 8.12
CA ARG A 211 6.87 -27.88 8.50
C ARG A 211 6.47 -28.15 9.95
N LEU A 212 6.80 -27.23 10.86
CA LEU A 212 6.45 -27.35 12.27
C LEU A 212 4.93 -27.32 12.48
N GLU A 213 4.22 -26.39 11.83
CA GLU A 213 2.77 -26.27 11.93
C GLU A 213 2.06 -27.51 11.36
N LYS A 214 2.53 -28.04 10.21
CA LYS A 214 2.03 -29.32 9.68
C LYS A 214 2.28 -30.49 10.63
N SER A 215 3.45 -30.54 11.28
CA SER A 215 3.76 -31.59 12.27
C SER A 215 2.82 -31.53 13.46
N ILE A 216 2.59 -30.33 14.01
CA ILE A 216 1.66 -30.12 15.14
C ILE A 216 0.23 -30.50 14.76
N VAL A 217 -0.22 -30.15 13.55
CA VAL A 217 -1.56 -30.53 13.06
C VAL A 217 -1.66 -32.04 12.87
N MET A 218 -0.63 -32.69 12.32
CA MET A 218 -0.60 -34.15 12.18
C MET A 218 -0.65 -34.84 13.55
N GLU A 219 0.18 -34.40 14.50
CA GLU A 219 0.24 -34.96 15.85
C GLU A 219 -1.11 -34.79 16.58
N ASN A 220 -1.74 -33.62 16.48
CA ASN A 220 -3.09 -33.40 17.00
C ASN A 220 -4.16 -34.27 16.33
N LYS A 221 -4.03 -34.55 15.01
CA LYS A 221 -4.94 -35.44 14.28
C LYS A 221 -4.78 -36.89 14.73
N THR A 222 -3.54 -37.35 14.92
CA THR A 222 -3.22 -38.67 15.46
C THR A 222 -3.78 -38.84 16.88
N LEU A 223 -3.59 -37.84 17.75
CA LEU A 223 -4.14 -37.84 19.12
C LEU A 223 -5.67 -37.84 19.16
N ARG A 224 -6.34 -37.18 18.21
CA ARG A 224 -7.81 -37.21 18.08
C ARG A 224 -8.32 -38.57 17.64
N ASN A 225 -7.67 -39.19 16.65
CA ASN A 225 -8.04 -40.54 16.20
C ASN A 225 -7.90 -41.58 17.32
N VAL A 226 -6.84 -41.48 18.16
CA VAL A 226 -6.65 -42.35 19.34
C VAL A 226 -7.72 -42.12 20.42
N LYS A 227 -8.23 -40.89 20.57
CA LYS A 227 -9.35 -40.59 21.48
C LYS A 227 -10.70 -41.07 20.93
N ASP A 228 -10.90 -40.99 19.62
CA ASP A 228 -12.14 -41.44 18.96
C ASP A 228 -12.28 -42.98 18.99
N GLU A 229 -11.17 -43.74 19.05
CA GLU A 229 -11.18 -45.19 19.29
C GLU A 229 -11.53 -45.56 20.75
N ASN A 230 -11.35 -44.65 21.72
CA ASN A 230 -11.57 -44.88 23.15
C ASN A 230 -12.83 -44.22 23.74
N GLY A 231 -13.71 -43.64 22.91
CA GLY A 231 -15.09 -43.38 23.28
C GLY A 231 -15.54 -41.91 23.37
N LEU A 232 -16.84 -41.76 23.10
CA LEU A 232 -17.72 -40.58 23.07
C LEU A 232 -17.66 -39.66 21.84
N LYS A 233 -18.60 -39.93 20.92
CA LYS A 233 -19.05 -39.01 19.86
C LYS A 233 -19.65 -37.74 20.47
N ASN A 234 -19.07 -36.58 20.15
CA ASN A 234 -19.83 -35.34 20.02
C ASN A 234 -19.21 -34.44 18.93
N ARG A 235 -20.02 -34.12 17.92
CA ARG A 235 -19.60 -33.53 16.65
C ARG A 235 -19.99 -32.04 16.62
N ILE A 236 -19.02 -31.15 16.80
CA ILE A 236 -19.07 -29.77 16.31
C ILE A 236 -17.69 -29.40 15.76
N ILE A 237 -17.59 -29.19 14.44
CA ILE A 237 -16.41 -28.56 13.83
C ILE A 237 -16.91 -27.38 13.00
N ARG A 238 -16.65 -26.16 13.50
CA ARG A 238 -16.55 -24.96 12.65
C ARG A 238 -15.14 -24.98 12.03
N VAL A 239 -15.07 -24.95 10.70
CA VAL A 239 -13.81 -24.76 9.98
C VAL A 239 -13.48 -23.26 10.04
N GLY A 240 -12.46 -22.93 10.82
CA GLY A 240 -11.91 -21.59 10.94
C GLY A 240 -11.15 -21.16 9.69
N THR A 241 -11.23 -19.85 9.44
CA THR A 241 -10.60 -19.05 8.38
C THR A 241 -9.13 -19.39 8.13
N ARG A 242 -8.73 -19.41 6.85
CA ARG A 242 -7.32 -19.51 6.42
C ARG A 242 -6.51 -18.40 7.10
N LYS A 243 -5.51 -18.77 7.92
CA LYS A 243 -4.53 -17.84 8.47
C LYS A 243 -3.52 -17.43 7.40
N SER A 244 -3.15 -16.15 7.45
CA SER A 244 -2.08 -15.52 6.68
C SER A 244 -0.78 -16.33 6.74
N GLN A 245 -0.12 -16.54 5.59
CA GLN A 245 1.29 -16.90 5.60
C GLN A 245 2.06 -15.65 6.00
N VAL A 246 2.61 -15.67 7.21
CA VAL A 246 3.27 -14.51 7.82
C VAL A 246 4.65 -14.33 7.20
N SER A 247 4.74 -13.58 6.11
CA SER A 247 6.01 -13.22 5.49
C SER A 247 6.75 -12.13 6.26
N PHE A 248 6.04 -11.30 7.05
CA PHE A 248 6.64 -10.27 7.89
C PHE A 248 6.33 -10.50 9.37
N CYS A 249 7.29 -10.28 10.26
CA CYS A 249 7.05 -10.28 11.70
C CYS A 249 7.32 -8.91 12.30
N LEU A 250 6.48 -8.53 13.27
CA LEU A 250 6.66 -7.33 14.07
C LEU A 250 7.76 -7.59 15.10
N LEU A 251 8.87 -6.89 14.99
CA LEU A 251 9.86 -6.84 16.06
C LEU A 251 9.33 -5.88 17.14
N HIS A 252 9.28 -6.36 18.38
CA HIS A 252 8.94 -5.56 19.55
C HIS A 252 10.20 -4.88 20.10
#